data_AF-A0A1I7RN09-F1
#
_entry.id   AF-A0A1I7RN09-F1
#
_cell.length_a   1.000
_cell.length_b   1.000
_cell.length_c   1.000
_cell.angle_alpha   90.00
_cell.angle_beta   90.00
_cell.angle_gamma   90.00
#
_symmetry.space_group_name_H-M   'P 1'
#
loop_
_entity.id
_entity.type
_entity.pdbx_description
1 polymer ?
#
loop_
_entity_poly.entity_id
_entity_poly.type
_entity_poly.pdbx_seq_one_letter_code
_entity_poly.pdbx_strand_id
1 'polypeptide(L)'
;MFSDQPRNSKLVERNGWGLSLDKRSLLYGTEEFEGRIQELLTNLTYKQNAIRITNLAKTKPQTGEQRLLSYVRFLESNGGHLPELKTIASDLSLIEYLNLDVLAATLLFIILIAATVVYVIRKTLPIVVNVAKRKIE
;
A
#
# COMPACT_ATOMS: atom_id res chain seq x y z
N MET A 1 7.21 9.73 8.62
CA MET A 1 7.52 8.56 7.80
C MET A 1 6.48 8.45 6.71
N PHE A 2 6.93 8.33 5.46
CA PHE A 2 6.06 8.19 4.29
C PHE A 2 6.47 6.93 3.51
N SER A 3 5.50 6.33 2.81
CA SER A 3 5.73 5.20 1.90
C SER A 3 6.45 4.00 2.54
N ASP A 4 7.67 3.70 2.11
CA ASP A 4 8.43 2.50 2.43
C ASP A 4 9.23 2.60 3.73
N GLN A 5 9.40 3.79 4.27
CA GLN A 5 10.21 4.04 5.46
C GLN A 5 9.84 3.16 6.67
N PRO A 6 8.54 2.96 7.04
CA PRO A 6 8.17 2.09 8.16
C PRO A 6 8.54 0.62 7.93
N ARG A 7 8.43 0.14 6.67
CA ARG A 7 8.80 -1.23 6.32
C ARG A 7 10.32 -1.41 6.34
N ASN A 8 11.05 -0.43 5.81
CA ASN A 8 12.51 -0.46 5.78
C ASN A 8 13.12 -0.36 7.18
N SER A 9 12.56 0.46 8.09
CA SER A 9 13.05 0.53 9.47
C SER A 9 12.88 -0.79 10.22
N LYS A 10 11.75 -1.47 10.02
CA LYS A 10 11.52 -2.82 10.59
C LYS A 10 12.43 -3.88 9.99
N LEU A 11 12.81 -3.77 8.72
CA LEU A 11 13.82 -4.64 8.12
C LEU A 11 15.20 -4.45 8.77
N VAL A 12 15.58 -3.20 9.06
CA VAL A 12 16.83 -2.87 9.74
C VAL A 12 16.86 -3.46 11.15
N GLU A 13 15.77 -3.26 11.91
CA GLU A 13 15.59 -3.82 13.26
C GLU A 13 15.61 -5.36 13.25
N ARG A 14 14.85 -5.99 12.36
CA ARG A 14 14.82 -7.45 12.19
C ARG A 14 16.20 -8.04 11.89
N ASN A 15 16.99 -7.34 11.07
CA ASN A 15 18.34 -7.78 10.71
C ASN A 15 19.39 -7.37 11.76
N GLY A 16 19.00 -6.72 12.86
CA GLY A 16 19.84 -6.44 14.03
C GLY A 16 20.97 -5.45 13.80
N TRP A 17 20.84 -4.53 12.85
CA TRP A 17 21.85 -3.50 12.52
C TRP A 17 21.34 -2.07 12.72
N GLY A 18 20.20 -1.93 13.38
CA GLY A 18 19.65 -0.65 13.83
C GLY A 18 18.36 -0.86 14.61
N LEU A 19 17.77 0.24 15.07
CA LEU A 19 16.52 0.27 15.82
C LEU A 19 15.47 1.08 15.05
N SER A 20 14.21 0.69 15.17
CA SER A 20 13.07 1.47 14.65
C SER A 20 12.42 2.24 15.79
N LEU A 21 12.01 3.48 15.52
CA LEU A 21 11.26 4.33 16.44
C LEU A 21 9.97 4.78 15.77
N ASP A 22 8.85 4.79 16.50
CA ASP A 22 7.65 5.49 16.05
C ASP A 22 7.82 6.99 16.34
N LYS A 23 7.77 7.82 15.29
CA LYS A 23 7.84 9.29 15.43
C LYS A 23 6.80 9.85 16.41
N ARG A 24 5.68 9.15 16.65
CA ARG A 24 4.65 9.57 17.59
C ARG A 24 5.15 9.54 19.04
N SER A 25 6.14 8.72 19.39
CA SER A 25 6.65 8.70 20.76
C SER A 25 7.36 10.00 21.13
N LEU A 26 7.92 10.72 20.14
CA LEU A 26 8.50 12.05 20.32
C LEU A 26 7.46 13.12 20.73
N LEU A 27 6.17 12.87 20.58
CA LEU A 27 5.12 13.78 21.05
C LEU A 27 4.97 13.78 22.58
N TYR A 28 5.51 12.75 23.24
CA TYR A 28 5.33 12.51 24.68
C TYR A 28 6.62 12.64 25.49
N GLY A 29 7.74 12.99 24.85
CA GLY A 29 9.05 13.14 25.50
C GLY A 29 10.21 12.68 24.60
N THR A 30 11.45 12.91 25.06
CA THR A 30 12.68 12.51 24.34
C THR A 30 13.34 11.28 24.96
N GLU A 31 12.84 10.77 26.08
CA GLU A 31 13.49 9.73 26.87
C GLU A 31 13.62 8.41 26.10
N GLU A 32 12.57 8.00 25.36
CA GLU A 32 12.66 6.81 24.51
C GLU A 32 13.71 7.01 23.41
N PHE A 33 13.74 8.18 22.78
CA PHE A 33 14.68 8.48 21.70
C PHE A 33 16.13 8.42 22.20
N GLU A 34 16.41 9.06 23.33
CA GLU A 34 17.72 9.04 23.99
C GLU A 34 18.13 7.63 24.38
N GLY A 35 17.24 6.86 25.00
CA GLY A 35 17.49 5.47 25.39
C GLY A 35 17.82 4.58 24.19
N ARG A 36 17.11 4.74 23.07
CA ARG A 36 17.36 3.98 21.83
C ARG A 36 18.71 4.34 21.20
N ILE A 37 19.08 5.61 21.19
CA ILE A 37 20.41 6.03 20.71
C ILE A 37 21.50 5.45 21.61
N GLN A 38 21.34 5.54 22.93
CA GLN A 38 22.31 5.00 23.88
C GLN A 38 22.49 3.48 23.69
N GLU A 39 21.39 2.75 23.51
CA GLU A 39 21.40 1.32 23.22
C GLU A 39 22.17 1.02 21.91
N LEU A 40 21.84 1.74 20.83
CA LEU A 40 22.46 1.58 19.53
C LEU A 40 23.98 1.81 19.57
N LEU A 41 24.43 2.80 20.33
CA LEU A 41 25.85 3.16 20.47
C LEU A 41 26.63 2.21 21.40
N THR A 42 25.97 1.64 22.40
CA THR A 42 26.62 0.82 23.44
C THR A 42 26.66 -0.66 23.08
N ASN A 43 25.61 -1.18 22.42
CA ASN A 43 25.55 -2.58 22.02
C ASN A 43 26.32 -2.82 20.71
N LEU A 44 27.47 -3.48 20.82
CA LEU A 44 28.35 -3.78 19.68
C LEU A 44 27.70 -4.64 18.59
N THR A 45 26.64 -5.40 18.90
CA THR A 45 25.92 -6.26 17.96
C THR A 45 25.42 -5.47 16.75
N TYR A 46 24.90 -4.26 16.96
CA TYR A 46 24.42 -3.40 15.88
C TYR A 46 25.53 -3.04 14.90
N LYS A 47 26.70 -2.65 15.41
CA LYS A 47 27.88 -2.34 14.60
C LYS A 47 28.41 -3.56 13.87
N GLN A 48 28.50 -4.71 14.53
CA GLN A 48 28.97 -5.96 13.92
C GLN A 48 28.07 -6.38 12.76
N ASN A 49 26.75 -6.31 12.94
CA ASN A 49 25.79 -6.63 11.89
C ASN A 49 25.82 -5.59 10.76
N ALA A 50 25.96 -4.30 11.07
CA ALA A 50 26.13 -3.26 10.05
C ALA A 50 27.38 -3.48 9.18
N ILE A 51 28.51 -3.86 9.79
CA ILE A 51 29.75 -4.22 9.07
C ILE A 51 29.52 -5.47 8.21
N ARG A 52 28.83 -6.49 8.74
CA ARG A 52 28.50 -7.71 7.99
C ARG A 52 27.66 -7.38 6.75
N ILE A 53 26.59 -6.59 6.89
CA ILE A 53 25.74 -6.17 5.77
C ILE A 53 26.54 -5.34 4.75
N THR A 54 27.41 -4.45 5.22
CA THR A 54 28.30 -3.68 4.35
C THR A 54 29.24 -4.58 3.55
N ASN A 55 29.83 -5.59 4.19
CA ASN A 55 30.70 -6.56 3.53
C ASN A 55 29.92 -7.33 2.47
N LEU A 56 28.74 -7.86 2.79
CA LEU A 56 27.88 -8.56 1.82
C LEU A 56 27.50 -7.67 0.62
N ALA A 57 27.24 -6.38 0.85
CA ALA A 57 26.92 -5.44 -0.21
C ALA A 57 28.12 -5.19 -1.16
N LYS A 58 29.36 -5.22 -0.62
CA LYS A 58 30.61 -5.07 -1.37
C LYS A 58 31.03 -6.35 -2.08
N THR A 59 30.86 -7.50 -1.43
CA THR A 59 31.29 -8.82 -1.94
C THR A 59 30.19 -9.56 -2.71
N LYS A 60 29.09 -8.88 -3.03
CA LYS A 60 28.01 -9.44 -3.85
C LYS A 60 28.58 -10.06 -5.15
N PRO A 61 28.04 -11.20 -5.62
CA PRO A 61 28.64 -11.95 -6.75
C PRO A 61 28.75 -11.18 -8.07
N GLN A 62 27.93 -10.15 -8.26
CA GLN A 62 27.96 -9.29 -9.45
C GLN A 62 28.00 -7.82 -9.04
N THR A 63 28.89 -7.05 -9.68
CA THR A 63 28.93 -5.60 -9.51
C THR A 63 27.65 -4.95 -10.05
N GLY A 64 27.39 -3.70 -9.68
CA GLY A 64 26.25 -2.95 -10.23
C GLY A 64 26.33 -2.83 -11.76
N GLU A 65 27.53 -2.58 -12.27
CA GLU A 65 27.83 -2.49 -13.70
C GLU A 65 27.58 -3.82 -14.43
N GLN A 66 28.09 -4.94 -13.91
CA GLN A 66 27.90 -6.26 -14.52
C GLN A 66 26.41 -6.63 -14.58
N ARG A 67 25.66 -6.34 -13.52
CA ARG A 67 24.22 -6.58 -13.48
C ARG A 67 23.47 -5.69 -14.47
N LEU A 68 23.85 -4.42 -14.58
CA LEU A 68 23.26 -3.52 -15.58
C LEU A 68 23.52 -4.05 -16.99
N LEU A 69 24.76 -4.39 -17.30
CA LEU A 69 25.15 -4.91 -18.60
C LEU A 69 24.43 -6.23 -18.92
N SER A 70 24.21 -7.10 -17.94
CA SER A 70 23.44 -8.32 -18.17
C SER A 70 21.98 -8.05 -18.55
N TYR A 71 21.34 -7.07 -17.92
CA TYR A 71 19.98 -6.67 -18.28
C TYR A 71 19.91 -5.98 -19.65
N VAL A 72 20.90 -5.14 -19.99
CA VAL A 72 20.98 -4.51 -21.32
C VAL A 72 21.18 -5.56 -22.41
N ARG A 73 22.07 -6.54 -22.20
CA ARG A 73 22.27 -7.66 -23.13
C ARG A 73 21.01 -8.52 -23.26
N PHE A 74 20.31 -8.75 -22.17
CA PHE A 74 19.02 -9.44 -22.19
C PHE A 74 17.99 -8.67 -23.01
N LEU A 75 17.93 -7.34 -22.89
CA LEU A 75 17.06 -6.49 -23.71
C LEU A 75 17.44 -6.57 -25.20
N GLU A 76 18.73 -6.44 -25.51
CA GLU A 76 19.26 -6.52 -26.88
C GLU A 76 18.97 -7.88 -27.53
N SER A 77 19.19 -8.99 -26.81
CA SER A 77 18.93 -10.35 -27.32
C SER A 77 17.44 -10.62 -27.56
N ASN A 78 16.56 -9.81 -26.97
CA ASN A 78 15.11 -9.86 -27.19
C ASN A 78 14.62 -8.71 -28.10
N GLY A 79 15.50 -8.19 -28.97
CA GLY A 79 15.11 -7.23 -30.00
C GLY A 79 14.92 -5.80 -29.50
N GLY A 80 15.48 -5.46 -28.34
CA GLY A 80 15.48 -4.08 -27.82
C GLY A 80 14.16 -3.64 -27.17
N HIS A 81 13.18 -4.53 -27.06
CA HIS A 81 11.84 -4.24 -26.56
C HIS A 81 11.30 -5.42 -25.74
N LEU A 82 10.73 -5.15 -24.57
CA LEU A 82 10.17 -6.17 -23.65
C LEU A 82 8.72 -5.79 -23.28
N PRO A 83 7.74 -5.96 -24.20
CA PRO A 83 6.34 -5.61 -23.94
C PRO A 83 5.76 -6.37 -22.76
N GLU A 84 6.23 -7.59 -22.51
CA GLU A 84 5.78 -8.45 -21.42
C GLU A 84 6.17 -7.91 -20.04
N LEU A 85 7.21 -7.07 -19.95
CA LEU A 85 7.62 -6.41 -18.71
C LEU A 85 6.98 -5.02 -18.53
N LYS A 86 6.29 -4.52 -19.56
CA LYS A 86 5.58 -3.25 -19.50
C LYS A 86 4.24 -3.45 -18.81
N THR A 87 4.00 -2.71 -17.72
CA THR A 87 2.70 -2.74 -17.06
C THR A 87 1.63 -2.14 -17.97
N ILE A 88 0.54 -2.88 -18.21
CA ILE A 88 -0.62 -2.43 -19.00
C ILE A 88 -1.15 -1.08 -18.50
N ALA A 89 -1.10 -0.86 -17.19
CA ALA A 89 -1.50 0.39 -16.55
C ALA A 89 -0.83 1.66 -17.11
N SER A 90 0.37 1.54 -17.68
CA SER A 90 1.07 2.69 -18.29
C SER A 90 0.43 3.21 -19.58
N ASP A 91 -0.40 2.38 -20.23
CA ASP A 91 -1.11 2.73 -21.45
C ASP A 91 -2.56 3.15 -21.20
N LEU A 92 -3.05 3.03 -19.96
CA LEU A 92 -4.42 3.36 -19.59
C LEU A 92 -4.60 4.86 -19.37
N SER A 93 -5.73 5.39 -19.84
CA SER A 93 -6.21 6.71 -19.43
C SER A 93 -6.58 6.73 -17.94
N LEU A 94 -6.66 7.91 -17.33
CA LEU A 94 -7.06 8.04 -15.93
C LEU A 94 -8.46 7.47 -15.67
N ILE A 95 -9.36 7.54 -16.65
CA ILE A 95 -10.72 7.00 -16.59
C ILE A 95 -10.67 5.47 -16.48
N GLU A 96 -9.91 4.81 -17.34
CA GLU A 96 -9.77 3.33 -17.35
C GLU A 96 -8.98 2.85 -16.13
N TYR A 97 -7.88 3.52 -15.80
CA TYR A 97 -7.02 3.15 -14.67
C TYR A 97 -7.80 3.16 -13.35
N LEU A 98 -8.68 4.15 -13.15
CA LEU A 98 -9.55 4.25 -11.97
C LEU A 98 -10.92 3.57 -12.15
N ASN A 99 -11.21 3.01 -13.33
CA ASN A 99 -12.51 2.44 -13.69
C ASN A 99 -13.69 3.39 -13.36
N LEU A 100 -13.57 4.67 -13.72
CA LEU A 100 -14.56 5.70 -13.34
C LEU A 100 -15.94 5.45 -13.96
N ASP A 101 -15.97 4.85 -15.14
CA ASP A 101 -17.19 4.42 -15.84
C ASP A 101 -17.93 3.31 -15.07
N VAL A 102 -17.21 2.28 -14.63
CA VAL A 102 -17.76 1.20 -13.79
C VAL A 102 -18.25 1.74 -12.46
N LEU A 103 -17.49 2.64 -11.84
CA LEU A 103 -17.86 3.27 -10.58
C LEU A 103 -19.14 4.12 -10.73
N ALA A 104 -19.24 4.90 -11.82
CA ALA A 104 -20.42 5.69 -12.12
C ALA A 104 -21.66 4.81 -12.38
N ALA A 105 -21.51 3.73 -13.16
CA ALA A 105 -22.58 2.78 -13.42
C ALA A 105 -23.05 2.08 -12.13
N THR A 106 -22.11 1.69 -11.26
CA THR A 106 -22.41 1.06 -9.97
C THR A 106 -23.15 2.01 -9.04
N LEU A 107 -22.72 3.27 -8.94
CA LEU A 107 -23.41 4.29 -8.15
C LEU A 107 -24.82 4.56 -8.68
N LEU A 108 -24.97 4.70 -10.00
CA LEU A 108 -26.28 4.89 -10.61
C LEU A 108 -27.22 3.72 -10.30
N PHE A 109 -26.72 2.48 -10.40
CA PHE A 109 -27.49 1.29 -10.07
C PHE A 109 -27.96 1.29 -8.62
N ILE A 110 -27.09 1.64 -7.66
CA ILE A 110 -27.44 1.77 -6.24
C ILE A 110 -28.52 2.84 -6.03
N ILE A 111 -28.38 4.00 -6.68
CA ILE A 111 -29.37 5.10 -6.60
C ILE A 111 -30.72 4.64 -7.14
N LEU A 112 -30.76 3.93 -8.27
CA LEU A 112 -32.00 3.43 -8.86
C LEU A 112 -32.70 2.39 -7.97
N ILE A 113 -31.94 1.49 -7.35
CA ILE A 113 -32.49 0.54 -6.37
C ILE A 113 -33.09 1.31 -5.18
N ALA A 114 -32.33 2.23 -4.59
CA ALA A 114 -32.79 3.02 -3.46
C ALA A 114 -34.06 3.82 -3.80
N ALA A 115 -34.08 4.46 -4.96
CA ALA A 115 -35.25 5.19 -5.47
C ALA A 115 -36.46 4.26 -5.65
N THR A 116 -36.25 3.06 -6.19
CA THR A 116 -37.31 2.05 -6.38
C THR A 116 -37.87 1.57 -5.04
N VAL A 117 -37.01 1.28 -4.07
CA VAL A 117 -37.42 0.87 -2.71
C VAL A 117 -38.24 1.99 -2.06
N VAL A 118 -37.77 3.23 -2.11
CA VAL A 118 -38.48 4.39 -1.57
C VAL A 118 -39.83 4.58 -2.26
N TYR A 119 -39.89 4.44 -3.59
CA TYR A 119 -41.13 4.52 -4.35
C TYR A 119 -42.14 3.43 -3.93
N VAL A 120 -41.69 2.18 -3.83
CA VAL A 120 -42.53 1.05 -3.40
C VAL A 120 -43.08 1.29 -1.99
N ILE A 121 -42.22 1.65 -1.04
CA ILE A 121 -42.65 1.95 0.35
C ILE A 121 -43.68 3.08 0.35
N ARG A 122 -43.42 4.20 -0.34
CA ARG A 122 -44.35 5.33 -0.41
C ARG A 122 -45.72 4.94 -0.98
N LYS A 123 -45.75 4.01 -1.93
CA LYS A 123 -46.99 3.56 -2.59
C LYS A 123 -47.75 2.51 -1.77
N THR A 124 -47.06 1.56 -1.15
CA THR A 124 -47.70 0.45 -0.42
C THR A 124 -48.05 0.79 1.03
N LEU A 125 -47.26 1.63 1.70
CA LEU A 125 -47.51 2.05 3.09
C LEU A 125 -48.93 2.62 3.33
N PRO A 126 -49.45 3.59 2.55
CA PRO A 126 -50.80 4.11 2.77
C PRO A 126 -51.89 3.05 2.56
N ILE A 127 -51.68 2.11 1.63
CA ILE A 127 -52.62 1.00 1.38
C ILE A 127 -52.66 0.08 2.60
N VAL A 128 -51.50 -0.33 3.11
CA VAL A 128 -51.40 -1.19 4.30
C VAL A 128 -52.01 -0.51 5.53
N VAL A 129 -51.73 0.78 5.74
CA VAL A 129 -52.32 1.56 6.85
C VAL A 129 -53.84 1.65 6.73
N ASN A 130 -54.39 1.89 5.52
CA ASN A 130 -55.84 1.97 5.31
C ASN A 130 -56.54 0.61 5.51
N VAL A 131 -55.91 -0.49 5.08
CA VAL A 131 -56.42 -1.85 5.31
C VAL A 131 -56.40 -2.19 6.80
N ALA A 132 -55.33 -1.83 7.51
CA ALA A 132 -55.22 -2.06 8.95
C ALA A 132 -56.29 -1.28 9.74
N LYS A 133 -56.55 -0.01 9.39
CA LYS A 133 -57.62 0.80 10.00
C LYS A 133 -59.00 0.15 9.86
N ARG A 134 -59.36 -0.30 8.65
CA ARG A 134 -60.65 -0.97 8.37
C ARG A 134 -60.86 -2.30 9.09
N LYS A 135 -59.81 -2.92 9.65
CA LYS A 135 -59.90 -4.20 10.37
C LYS A 135 -60.10 -4.00 11.88
N ILE A 136 -59.88 -2.78 12.38
CA ILE A 136 -59.99 -2.41 13.80
C ILE A 136 -61.37 -1.79 14.11
N GLU A 137 -62.01 -1.18 13.10
CA GLU A 137 -63.43 -0.79 13.11
C GLU A 137 -64.35 -1.99 12.87
#